data_AF-A0A920MQY1-F1
#
_entry.id   AF-A0A920MQY1-F1
#
_cell.length_a   1.000
_cell.length_b   1.000
_cell.length_c   1.000
_cell.angle_alpha   90.00
_cell.angle_beta   90.00
_cell.angle_gamma   90.00
#
_symmetry.space_group_name_H-M   'P 1'
#
loop_
_entity.id
_entity.type
_entity.pdbx_description
1 polymer ?
#
loop_
_entity_poly.entity_id
_entity_poly.type
_entity_poly.pdbx_seq_one_letter_code
_entity_poly.pdbx_strand_id
1 'polypeptide(L)'
;MGPNRVQKVIREGLAKGGDRGIHIEEDEPIETDPLLIAKRFAAVLKDENFDLVLTGLQSDDTGMGQTGVLLGEILGMPTATLAIETDIQGETIRLKRELESGWFQWVQFPLPASVSIQSGLNTPRYPSLKGIMGAKKKEIKTVLGSELDASSRSQSIDKVFVSQTSKQTEVIDGDVDVAVQRIAEILRSEIKVV
;
A
#
# COMPACT_ATOMS: atom_id res chain seq x y z
N MET A 1 -9.69 -3.42 -7.65
CA MET A 1 -9.95 -4.80 -8.06
C MET A 1 -10.66 -5.51 -6.92
N GLY A 2 -11.57 -6.42 -7.21
CA GLY A 2 -12.23 -7.26 -6.21
C GLY A 2 -13.72 -7.44 -6.50
N PRO A 3 -14.49 -7.99 -5.52
CA PRO A 3 -15.89 -8.29 -5.71
C PRO A 3 -16.73 -7.02 -5.81
N ASN A 4 -17.97 -7.13 -6.28
CA ASN A 4 -18.88 -6.01 -6.55
C ASN A 4 -18.97 -4.96 -5.42
N ARG A 5 -18.85 -5.37 -4.15
CA ARG A 5 -18.80 -4.48 -2.98
C ARG A 5 -17.70 -3.40 -3.05
N VAL A 6 -16.62 -3.64 -3.79
CA VAL A 6 -15.50 -2.68 -4.00
C VAL A 6 -15.96 -1.43 -4.72
N GLN A 7 -17.03 -1.48 -5.52
CA GLN A 7 -17.60 -0.28 -6.15
C GLN A 7 -17.97 0.82 -5.14
N LYS A 8 -18.35 0.44 -3.91
CA LYS A 8 -18.62 1.42 -2.84
C LYS A 8 -17.38 2.25 -2.51
N VAL A 9 -16.22 1.60 -2.37
CA VAL A 9 -14.94 2.25 -2.07
C VAL A 9 -14.50 3.16 -3.23
N ILE A 10 -14.69 2.71 -4.48
CA ILE A 10 -14.45 3.55 -5.66
C ILE A 10 -15.31 4.80 -5.61
N ARG A 11 -16.61 4.68 -5.33
CA ARG A 11 -17.53 5.82 -5.21
C ARG A 11 -17.14 6.79 -4.09
N GLU A 12 -16.61 6.30 -2.98
CA GLU A 12 -16.09 7.16 -1.90
C GLU A 12 -14.89 7.98 -2.38
N GLY A 13 -13.97 7.39 -3.15
CA GLY A 13 -12.87 8.11 -3.81
C GLY A 13 -13.36 9.18 -4.79
N LEU A 14 -14.37 8.85 -5.61
CA LEU A 14 -15.00 9.80 -6.54
C LEU A 14 -15.71 10.96 -5.82
N ALA A 15 -16.31 10.70 -4.66
CA ALA A 15 -16.94 11.70 -3.81
C ALA A 15 -15.92 12.63 -3.14
N LYS A 16 -14.71 12.11 -2.89
CA LYS A 16 -13.53 12.88 -2.46
C LYS A 16 -12.78 13.51 -3.64
N GLY A 17 -13.37 13.57 -4.83
CA GLY A 17 -12.87 14.38 -5.94
C GLY A 17 -12.15 13.64 -7.05
N GLY A 18 -12.08 12.31 -7.06
CA GLY A 18 -11.63 11.58 -8.25
C GLY A 18 -12.62 11.71 -9.42
N ASP A 19 -12.14 11.77 -10.66
CA ASP A 19 -12.97 12.10 -11.83
C ASP A 19 -13.79 10.93 -12.38
N ARG A 20 -13.16 9.77 -12.54
CA ARG A 20 -13.78 8.50 -12.97
C ARG A 20 -13.12 7.32 -12.27
N GLY A 21 -13.80 6.18 -12.27
CA GLY A 21 -13.30 4.93 -11.68
C GLY A 21 -13.18 3.82 -12.70
N ILE A 22 -12.31 2.86 -12.42
CA ILE A 22 -12.27 1.58 -13.12
C ILE A 22 -12.40 0.47 -12.07
N HIS A 23 -13.38 -0.39 -12.26
CA HIS A 23 -13.62 -1.54 -11.42
C HIS A 23 -13.17 -2.79 -12.16
N ILE A 24 -11.99 -3.31 -11.79
CA ILE A 24 -11.60 -4.67 -12.18
C ILE A 24 -12.38 -5.63 -11.30
N GLU A 25 -13.45 -6.20 -11.85
CA GLU A 25 -14.35 -7.11 -11.15
C GLU A 25 -13.70 -8.48 -11.03
N GLU A 26 -13.63 -8.97 -9.79
CA GLU A 26 -13.10 -10.28 -9.47
C GLU A 26 -14.02 -10.94 -8.43
N ASP A 27 -14.53 -12.12 -8.78
CA ASP A 27 -15.28 -12.95 -7.86
C ASP A 27 -14.35 -13.78 -6.97
N GLU A 28 -14.88 -14.33 -5.88
CA GLU A 28 -14.09 -15.17 -4.99
C GLU A 28 -13.64 -16.48 -5.66
N PRO A 29 -12.42 -16.98 -5.39
CA PRO A 29 -11.44 -16.44 -4.44
C PRO A 29 -10.65 -15.24 -4.99
N ILE A 30 -10.53 -14.20 -4.16
CA ILE A 30 -9.77 -12.98 -4.47
C ILE A 30 -8.29 -13.32 -4.67
N GLU A 31 -7.66 -12.70 -5.67
CA GLU A 31 -6.24 -12.90 -5.92
C GLU A 31 -5.38 -12.30 -4.80
N THR A 32 -4.32 -13.02 -4.41
CA THR A 32 -3.41 -12.62 -3.33
C THR A 32 -1.96 -12.49 -3.79
N ASP A 33 -1.61 -13.00 -4.98
CA ASP A 33 -0.29 -12.83 -5.55
C ASP A 33 -0.07 -11.38 -6.04
N PRO A 34 0.76 -10.55 -5.37
CA PRO A 34 1.02 -9.17 -5.79
C PRO A 34 1.52 -9.05 -7.23
N LEU A 35 2.22 -10.04 -7.79
CA LEU A 35 2.66 -9.99 -9.19
C LEU A 35 1.48 -10.09 -10.16
N LEU A 36 0.57 -11.03 -9.92
CA LEU A 36 -0.61 -11.19 -10.77
C LEU A 36 -1.56 -9.98 -10.62
N ILE A 37 -1.72 -9.48 -9.40
CA ILE A 37 -2.47 -8.24 -9.13
C ILE A 37 -1.86 -7.06 -9.93
N ALA A 38 -0.54 -6.87 -9.86
CA ALA A 38 0.15 -5.78 -10.57
C ALA A 38 0.02 -5.92 -12.09
N LYS A 39 0.14 -7.13 -12.64
CA LYS A 39 -0.07 -7.40 -14.08
C LYS A 39 -1.47 -7.04 -14.54
N ARG A 40 -2.51 -7.42 -13.78
CA ARG A 40 -3.90 -7.08 -14.09
C ARG A 40 -4.14 -5.56 -14.05
N PHE A 41 -3.59 -4.87 -13.06
CA PHE A 41 -3.62 -3.41 -13.05
C PHE A 41 -2.90 -2.80 -14.24
N ALA A 42 -1.70 -3.27 -14.56
CA ALA A 42 -0.92 -2.79 -15.70
C ALA A 42 -1.65 -3.01 -17.03
N ALA A 43 -2.31 -4.15 -17.22
CA ALA A 43 -3.07 -4.46 -18.42
C ALA A 43 -4.19 -3.44 -18.68
N VAL A 44 -4.85 -2.96 -17.62
CA VAL A 44 -5.88 -1.93 -17.71
C VAL A 44 -5.27 -0.53 -17.86
N LEU A 45 -4.22 -0.24 -17.11
CA LEU A 45 -3.63 1.11 -17.07
C LEU A 45 -2.92 1.48 -18.37
N LYS A 46 -2.34 0.52 -19.11
CA LYS A 46 -1.63 0.79 -20.38
C LYS A 46 -2.41 1.67 -21.37
N ASP A 47 -3.74 1.60 -21.35
CA ASP A 47 -4.60 2.36 -22.25
C ASP A 47 -5.02 3.74 -21.69
N GLU A 48 -4.63 4.09 -20.47
CA GLU A 48 -5.21 5.21 -19.70
C GLU A 48 -4.41 6.53 -19.76
N ASN A 49 -3.33 6.61 -20.55
CA ASN A 49 -2.49 7.81 -20.78
C ASN A 49 -2.27 8.67 -19.53
N PHE A 50 -1.44 8.19 -18.60
CA PHE A 50 -1.21 8.83 -17.30
C PHE A 50 0.27 9.17 -17.10
N ASP A 51 0.52 10.22 -16.33
CA ASP A 51 1.88 10.66 -16.00
C ASP A 51 2.34 10.18 -14.61
N LEU A 52 1.41 9.77 -13.74
CA LEU A 52 1.73 9.40 -12.36
C LEU A 52 0.81 8.31 -11.83
N VAL A 53 1.41 7.28 -11.25
CA VAL A 53 0.70 6.26 -10.46
C VAL A 53 0.99 6.49 -8.99
N LEU A 54 -0.08 6.64 -8.21
CA LEU A 54 0.01 6.72 -6.75
C LEU A 54 -0.61 5.46 -6.15
N THR A 55 0.16 4.73 -5.36
CA THR A 55 -0.33 3.60 -4.57
C THR A 55 -0.17 3.87 -3.08
N GLY A 56 -0.90 3.13 -2.24
CA GLY A 56 -0.51 3.00 -0.83
C GLY A 56 0.80 2.23 -0.71
N LEU A 57 1.48 2.38 0.43
CA LEU A 57 2.69 1.61 0.77
C LEU A 57 2.39 0.11 0.84
N GLN A 58 1.40 -0.27 1.64
CA GLN A 58 0.95 -1.64 1.82
C GLN A 58 -0.54 -1.63 2.21
N SER A 59 -1.21 -2.75 2.00
CA SER A 59 -2.58 -2.96 2.46
C SER A 59 -2.59 -3.54 3.87
N ASP A 60 -3.65 -3.25 4.63
CA ASP A 60 -3.79 -3.74 6.01
C ASP A 60 -4.16 -5.24 6.09
N ASP A 61 -4.46 -5.87 4.95
CA ASP A 61 -4.81 -7.30 4.89
C ASP A 61 -3.57 -8.20 4.81
N THR A 62 -2.93 -8.26 3.65
CA THR A 62 -1.78 -9.12 3.36
C THR A 62 -0.46 -8.42 3.65
N GLY A 63 -0.44 -7.08 3.74
CA GLY A 63 0.75 -6.33 4.14
C GLY A 63 1.96 -6.47 3.21
N MET A 64 1.76 -6.95 1.98
CA MET A 64 2.89 -7.41 1.14
C MET A 64 3.80 -6.28 0.64
N GLY A 65 3.30 -5.04 0.55
CA GLY A 65 4.08 -3.87 0.12
C GLY A 65 4.63 -3.91 -1.32
N GLN A 66 4.28 -4.92 -2.12
CA GLN A 66 4.92 -5.20 -3.41
C GLN A 66 4.16 -4.67 -4.63
N THR A 67 2.83 -4.63 -4.59
CA THR A 67 1.99 -4.38 -5.77
C THR A 67 2.33 -3.07 -6.48
N GLY A 68 2.54 -1.97 -5.75
CA GLY A 68 2.88 -0.68 -6.35
C GLY A 68 4.26 -0.63 -7.01
N VAL A 69 5.23 -1.36 -6.44
CA VAL A 69 6.59 -1.45 -6.99
C VAL A 69 6.59 -2.28 -8.27
N LEU A 70 5.96 -3.45 -8.22
CA LEU A 70 5.82 -4.33 -9.39
C LEU A 70 5.06 -3.64 -10.52
N LEU A 71 4.02 -2.87 -10.20
CA LEU A 71 3.26 -2.11 -11.18
C LEU A 71 4.13 -1.08 -11.90
N GLY A 72 4.97 -0.34 -11.17
CA GLY A 72 5.91 0.62 -11.76
C GLY A 72 6.91 -0.05 -12.71
N GLU A 73 7.50 -1.18 -12.29
CA GLU A 73 8.42 -1.96 -13.13
C GLU A 73 7.75 -2.49 -14.40
N ILE A 74 6.56 -3.09 -14.29
CA ILE A 74 5.81 -3.64 -15.44
C ILE A 74 5.43 -2.55 -16.45
N LEU A 75 5.19 -1.33 -15.97
CA LEU A 75 4.89 -0.16 -16.81
C LEU A 75 6.15 0.56 -17.32
N GLY A 76 7.35 0.10 -16.93
CA GLY A 76 8.63 0.70 -17.34
C GLY A 76 8.87 2.09 -16.73
N MET A 77 8.38 2.32 -15.51
CA MET A 77 8.41 3.63 -14.86
C MET A 77 9.46 3.71 -13.74
N PRO A 78 10.18 4.85 -13.61
CA PRO A 78 10.93 5.13 -12.39
C PRO A 78 9.98 5.05 -11.19
N THR A 79 10.43 4.34 -10.17
CA THR A 79 9.60 3.99 -9.01
C THR A 79 10.27 4.41 -7.72
N ALA A 80 9.50 5.04 -6.84
CA ALA A 80 9.92 5.33 -5.47
C ALA A 80 8.87 4.89 -4.46
N THR A 81 9.34 4.57 -3.28
CA THR A 81 8.53 4.10 -2.16
C THR A 81 8.74 4.97 -0.93
N LEU A 82 7.85 4.79 0.06
CA LEU A 82 7.92 5.48 1.35
C LEU A 82 7.86 7.01 1.21
N ALA A 83 7.10 7.50 0.23
CA ALA A 83 6.98 8.93 -0.02
C ALA A 83 6.19 9.61 1.11
N ILE A 84 6.83 10.61 1.73
CA ILE A 84 6.28 11.47 2.78
C ILE A 84 6.20 12.95 2.35
N GLU A 85 6.59 13.26 1.11
CA GLU A 85 6.35 14.55 0.46
C GLU A 85 6.53 14.37 -1.05
N THR A 86 5.70 15.03 -1.87
CA THR A 86 5.83 15.03 -3.33
C THR A 86 5.66 16.45 -3.88
N ASP A 87 6.52 16.81 -4.84
CA ASP A 87 6.54 18.11 -5.51
C ASP A 87 6.78 17.89 -7.01
N ILE A 88 5.83 18.28 -7.85
CA ILE A 88 5.93 18.14 -9.31
C ILE A 88 6.50 19.43 -9.89
N GLN A 89 7.60 19.30 -10.63
CA GLN A 89 8.32 20.40 -11.24
C GLN A 89 8.47 20.15 -12.74
N GLY A 90 7.48 20.64 -13.50
CA GLY A 90 7.41 20.43 -14.95
C GLY A 90 7.32 18.95 -15.31
N GLU A 91 8.35 18.44 -15.98
CA GLU A 91 8.45 17.04 -16.42
C GLU A 91 9.11 16.11 -15.38
N THR A 92 9.40 16.62 -14.18
CA THR A 92 10.02 15.83 -13.11
C THR A 92 9.17 15.85 -11.85
N ILE A 93 9.35 14.81 -11.03
CA ILE A 93 8.80 14.75 -9.68
C ILE A 93 9.95 14.62 -8.70
N ARG A 94 9.94 15.51 -7.70
CA ARG A 94 10.81 15.48 -6.55
C ARG A 94 10.02 14.94 -5.37
N LEU A 95 10.59 14.00 -4.63
CA LEU A 95 9.94 13.44 -3.45
C LEU A 95 10.89 13.28 -2.29
N LYS A 96 10.34 13.40 -1.08
CA LYS A 96 11.00 13.10 0.16
C LYS A 96 10.53 11.73 0.62
N ARG A 97 11.46 10.80 0.83
CA ARG A 97 11.16 9.49 1.40
C ARG A 97 11.74 9.34 2.80
N GLU A 98 11.04 8.60 3.63
CA GLU A 98 11.53 8.21 4.95
C GLU A 98 12.46 7.00 4.83
N LEU A 99 13.54 7.04 5.61
CA LEU A 99 14.48 5.95 5.84
C LEU A 99 14.43 5.59 7.33
N GLU A 100 15.08 4.49 7.69
CA GLU A 100 15.16 4.06 9.08
C GLU A 100 15.80 5.12 9.99
N SER A 101 15.48 5.05 11.28
CA SER A 101 16.05 5.94 12.31
C SER A 101 15.77 7.43 12.09
N GLY A 102 14.64 7.78 11.45
CA GLY A 102 14.21 9.17 11.25
C GLY A 102 15.02 9.93 10.20
N TRP A 103 15.77 9.22 9.35
CA TRP A 103 16.46 9.82 8.23
C TRP A 103 15.50 10.05 7.07
N PHE A 104 15.78 11.09 6.28
CA PHE A 104 15.00 11.42 5.09
C PHE A 104 15.91 11.60 3.90
N GLN A 105 15.43 11.18 2.73
CA GLN A 105 16.14 11.36 1.47
C GLN A 105 15.26 12.04 0.44
N TRP A 106 15.83 13.05 -0.21
CA TRP A 106 15.24 13.62 -1.43
C TRP A 106 15.71 12.83 -2.64
N VAL A 107 14.76 12.42 -3.49
CA VAL A 107 15.03 11.81 -4.79
C VAL A 107 14.22 12.54 -5.87
N GLN A 108 14.71 12.51 -7.09
CA GLN A 108 14.08 13.16 -8.24
C GLN A 108 14.22 12.25 -9.47
N PHE A 109 13.15 12.18 -10.26
CA PHE A 109 13.14 11.44 -11.54
C PHE A 109 12.13 12.06 -12.51
N PRO A 110 12.25 11.75 -13.82
CA PRO A 110 11.30 12.20 -14.83
C PRO A 110 9.92 11.52 -14.65
N LEU A 111 8.89 12.17 -15.17
CA LEU A 111 7.57 11.58 -15.43
C LEU A 111 7.60 10.86 -16.80
N PRO A 112 6.80 9.79 -17.01
CA PRO A 112 5.85 9.23 -16.07
C PRO A 112 6.50 8.42 -14.94
N ALA A 113 5.87 8.34 -13.77
CA ALA A 113 6.44 7.66 -12.60
C ALA A 113 5.44 6.91 -11.72
N SER A 114 5.95 5.98 -10.90
CA SER A 114 5.19 5.27 -9.86
C SER A 114 5.68 5.65 -8.46
N VAL A 115 4.76 6.02 -7.56
CA VAL A 115 5.09 6.42 -6.19
C VAL A 115 4.18 5.71 -5.19
N SER A 116 4.79 4.97 -4.24
CA SER A 116 4.07 4.45 -3.09
C SER A 116 4.12 5.42 -1.91
N ILE A 117 2.93 5.80 -1.45
CA ILE A 117 2.72 6.82 -0.43
C ILE A 117 2.70 6.16 0.95
N GLN A 118 3.48 6.72 1.88
CA GLN A 118 3.50 6.27 3.26
C GLN A 118 2.26 6.74 4.03
N SER A 119 1.76 5.87 4.91
CA SER A 119 0.68 6.19 5.84
C SER A 119 1.05 7.38 6.72
N GLY A 120 0.11 8.31 6.89
CA GLY A 120 0.32 9.51 7.71
C GLY A 120 0.95 10.70 6.98
N LEU A 121 1.25 10.57 5.67
CA LEU A 121 1.71 11.69 4.83
C LEU A 121 0.79 12.92 4.94
N ASN A 122 -0.52 12.70 4.87
CA ASN A 122 -1.51 13.76 4.86
C ASN A 122 -2.80 13.35 5.59
N THR A 123 -3.70 14.30 5.78
CA THR A 123 -5.07 14.04 6.25
C THR A 123 -6.01 14.04 5.05
N PRO A 124 -6.59 12.89 4.65
CA PRO A 124 -7.52 12.83 3.53
C PRO A 124 -8.75 13.71 3.76
N ARG A 125 -9.15 14.47 2.75
CA ARG A 125 -10.36 15.31 2.82
C ARG A 125 -11.64 14.48 2.98
N TYR A 126 -12.60 15.05 3.70
CA TYR A 126 -13.96 14.52 3.78
C TYR A 126 -14.76 14.83 2.51
N PRO A 127 -15.64 13.93 2.05
CA PRO A 127 -16.52 14.20 0.93
C PRO A 127 -17.62 15.19 1.37
N SER A 128 -17.94 16.17 0.52
CA SER A 128 -19.10 17.04 0.72
C SER A 128 -20.40 16.34 0.29
N LEU A 129 -21.56 16.80 0.77
CA LEU A 129 -22.86 16.28 0.32
C LEU A 129 -23.01 16.37 -1.21
N LYS A 130 -22.58 17.49 -1.80
CA LYS A 130 -22.56 17.67 -3.27
C LYS A 130 -21.63 16.65 -3.93
N GLY A 131 -20.46 16.39 -3.34
CA GLY A 131 -19.52 15.36 -3.81
C GLY A 131 -20.12 13.96 -3.79
N ILE A 132 -20.79 13.59 -2.71
CA ILE A 132 -21.48 12.29 -2.58
C ILE A 132 -22.57 12.13 -3.63
N MET A 133 -23.40 13.16 -3.82
CA MET A 133 -24.46 13.13 -4.85
C MET A 133 -23.89 13.08 -6.27
N GLY A 134 -22.83 13.83 -6.54
CA GLY A 134 -22.14 13.87 -7.83
C GLY A 134 -21.46 12.54 -8.17
N ALA A 135 -20.83 11.90 -7.18
CA ALA A 135 -20.16 10.61 -7.35
C ALA A 135 -21.10 9.48 -7.79
N LYS A 136 -22.41 9.60 -7.52
CA LYS A 136 -23.38 8.62 -8.02
C LYS A 136 -23.48 8.60 -9.55
N LYS A 137 -23.22 9.74 -10.19
CA LYS A 137 -23.32 9.96 -11.64
C LYS A 137 -21.98 9.82 -12.38
N LYS A 138 -20.86 9.81 -11.65
CA LYS A 138 -19.53 9.65 -12.24
C LYS A 138 -19.37 8.24 -12.82
N GLU A 139 -18.64 8.16 -13.92
CA GLU A 139 -18.40 6.91 -14.62
C GLU A 139 -17.56 5.95 -13.77
N ILE A 140 -17.99 4.69 -13.74
CA ILE A 140 -17.19 3.56 -13.26
C ILE A 140 -17.20 2.53 -14.38
N LYS A 141 -16.09 2.43 -15.12
CA LYS A 141 -15.90 1.40 -16.14
C LYS A 141 -15.66 0.07 -15.45
N THR A 142 -16.47 -0.94 -15.73
CA THR A 142 -16.22 -2.31 -15.23
C THR A 142 -15.42 -3.08 -16.27
N VAL A 143 -14.39 -3.79 -15.81
CA VAL A 143 -13.56 -4.70 -16.59
C VAL A 143 -13.58 -6.05 -15.88
N LEU A 144 -13.87 -7.14 -16.58
CA LEU A 144 -13.86 -8.46 -15.97
C LEU A 144 -12.41 -8.91 -15.76
N GLY A 145 -12.05 -9.20 -14.51
CA GLY A 145 -10.70 -9.65 -14.17
C GLY A 145 -10.32 -10.98 -14.82
N SER A 146 -11.31 -11.80 -15.17
CA SER A 146 -11.13 -13.05 -15.92
C SER A 146 -10.70 -12.84 -17.38
N GLU A 147 -10.94 -11.65 -17.94
CA GLU A 147 -10.49 -11.26 -19.28
C GLU A 147 -9.06 -10.71 -19.27
N LEU A 148 -8.50 -10.44 -18.08
CA LEU A 148 -7.16 -9.88 -17.90
C LEU A 148 -6.15 -10.98 -17.59
N ASP A 149 -5.07 -11.03 -18.39
CA ASP A 149 -3.82 -11.79 -18.20
C ASP A 149 -3.96 -13.10 -17.39
N ALA A 150 -4.04 -14.22 -18.10
CA ALA A 150 -4.18 -15.57 -17.54
C ALA A 150 -2.85 -16.18 -17.03
N SER A 151 -1.82 -15.36 -16.76
CA SER A 151 -0.54 -15.88 -16.30
C SER A 151 -0.64 -16.54 -14.92
N SER A 152 0.18 -17.57 -14.72
CA SER A 152 0.16 -18.41 -13.53
C SER A 152 0.58 -17.63 -12.28
N ARG A 153 -0.06 -17.93 -11.15
CA ARG A 153 0.39 -17.48 -9.82
C ARG A 153 1.84 -17.88 -9.59
N SER A 154 2.62 -16.95 -9.05
CA SER A 154 4.01 -17.18 -8.64
C SER A 154 4.13 -17.51 -7.15
N GLN A 155 3.13 -17.11 -6.35
CA GLN A 155 3.05 -17.42 -4.93
C GLN A 155 1.60 -17.66 -4.49
N SER A 156 1.42 -18.37 -3.38
CA SER A 156 0.13 -18.65 -2.78
C SER A 156 0.25 -18.81 -1.27
N ILE A 157 -0.81 -18.46 -0.54
CA ILE A 157 -0.90 -18.69 0.90
C ILE A 157 -1.34 -20.14 1.13
N ASP A 158 -0.44 -20.96 1.69
CA ASP A 158 -0.73 -22.36 2.02
C ASP A 158 -1.55 -22.49 3.32
N LYS A 159 -1.17 -21.73 4.35
CA LYS A 159 -1.80 -21.81 5.67
C LYS A 159 -1.80 -20.47 6.39
N VAL A 160 -2.94 -20.15 7.00
CA VAL A 160 -3.10 -19.03 7.93
C VAL A 160 -3.48 -19.60 9.30
N PHE A 161 -2.82 -19.11 10.36
CA PHE A 161 -3.13 -19.50 11.73
C PHE A 161 -3.01 -18.30 12.65
N VAL A 162 -3.74 -18.34 13.75
CA VAL A 162 -3.66 -17.31 14.79
C VAL A 162 -2.36 -17.51 15.56
N SER A 163 -1.55 -16.47 15.67
CA SER A 163 -0.33 -16.50 16.48
C SER A 163 -0.67 -16.86 17.93
N GLN A 164 -0.02 -17.87 18.47
CA GLN A 164 -0.14 -18.24 19.87
C GLN A 164 0.83 -17.37 20.68
N THR A 165 0.32 -16.27 21.25
CA THR A 165 1.12 -15.44 22.17
C THR A 165 1.29 -16.15 23.51
N SER A 166 2.52 -16.53 23.86
CA SER A 166 2.91 -16.80 25.24
C SER A 166 3.42 -15.50 25.86
N LYS A 167 2.62 -14.86 26.70
CA LYS A 167 3.13 -13.74 27.53
C LYS A 167 3.87 -14.32 28.71
N GLN A 168 5.19 -14.10 28.77
CA GLN A 168 5.97 -14.31 29.98
C GLN A 168 6.14 -12.94 30.65
N THR A 169 5.65 -12.83 31.89
CA THR A 169 5.81 -11.63 32.71
C THR A 169 6.65 -12.02 33.91
N GLU A 170 7.82 -11.41 34.04
CA GLU A 170 8.63 -11.49 35.26
C GLU A 170 8.42 -10.21 36.07
N VAL A 171 8.08 -10.36 37.34
CA VAL A 171 8.09 -9.25 38.31
C VAL A 171 9.47 -9.25 38.94
N ILE A 172 10.19 -8.13 38.80
CA ILE A 172 11.53 -7.97 39.36
C ILE A 172 11.40 -7.19 40.67
N ASP A 173 11.58 -7.88 41.79
CA ASP A 173 11.57 -7.29 43.12
C ASP A 173 12.99 -6.86 43.54
N GLY A 174 13.13 -5.71 44.18
CA GLY A 174 14.42 -5.21 44.67
C GLY A 174 14.54 -3.69 44.66
N ASP A 175 15.75 -3.21 44.98
CA ASP A 175 16.10 -1.82 44.75
C ASP A 175 16.42 -1.55 43.26
N VAL A 176 16.69 -0.30 42.94
CA VAL A 176 16.94 0.14 41.56
C VAL A 176 18.13 -0.60 40.94
N ASP A 177 19.18 -0.90 41.70
CA ASP A 177 20.39 -1.53 41.16
C ASP A 177 20.13 -3.00 40.81
N VAL A 178 19.38 -3.72 41.65
CA VAL A 178 18.94 -5.09 41.37
C VAL A 178 18.02 -5.13 40.15
N ALA A 179 17.07 -4.20 40.06
CA ALA A 179 16.17 -4.12 38.92
C ALA A 179 16.93 -3.87 37.61
N VAL A 180 17.88 -2.93 37.59
CA VAL A 180 18.68 -2.62 36.41
C VAL A 180 19.55 -3.81 35.99
N GLN A 181 20.20 -4.50 36.94
CA GLN A 181 21.01 -5.68 36.63
C GLN A 181 20.17 -6.81 36.02
N ARG A 182 19.00 -7.11 36.61
CA ARG A 182 18.12 -8.18 36.10
C ARG A 182 17.55 -7.83 34.72
N ILE A 183 17.15 -6.57 34.49
CA ILE A 183 16.72 -6.11 33.17
C ILE A 183 17.85 -6.27 32.13
N ALA A 184 19.08 -5.87 32.47
CA ALA A 184 20.22 -5.99 31.57
C ALA A 184 20.54 -7.46 31.23
N GLU A 185 20.42 -8.36 32.21
CA GLU A 185 20.58 -9.81 32.01
C GLU A 185 19.50 -10.38 31.08
N ILE A 186 18.22 -10.06 31.32
CA ILE A 186 17.09 -10.51 30.48
C ILE A 186 17.30 -10.03 29.04
N LEU A 187 17.66 -8.76 28.84
CA LEU A 187 17.86 -8.19 27.51
C LEU A 187 19.03 -8.84 26.75
N ARG A 188 20.13 -9.17 27.45
CA ARG A 188 21.32 -9.79 26.85
C ARG A 188 21.16 -11.29 26.60
N SER A 189 20.66 -12.02 27.59
CA SER A 189 20.72 -13.49 27.61
C SER A 189 19.43 -14.14 27.12
N GLU A 190 18.28 -13.58 27.49
CA GLU A 190 16.97 -14.17 27.24
C GLU A 190 16.36 -13.64 25.93
N ILE A 191 16.31 -12.30 25.77
CA ILE A 191 15.70 -11.64 24.60
C ILE A 191 16.72 -11.41 23.47
N LYS A 192 18.02 -11.32 23.78
CA LYS A 192 19.14 -11.15 22.83
C LYS A 192 18.99 -9.94 21.89
N VAL A 193 18.60 -8.81 22.47
CA VAL A 193 18.39 -7.54 21.75
C VAL A 193 19.48 -6.49 22.02
N VAL A 194 20.46 -6.82 22.88
CA VAL A 194 21.62 -5.98 23.24
C VAL A 194 22.89 -6.83 23.28
#